data_AF-A0A923Y395-F1
#
_entry.id   AF-A0A923Y395-F1
#
_cell.length_a   1.000
_cell.length_b   1.000
_cell.length_c   1.000
_cell.angle_alpha   90.00
_cell.angle_beta   90.00
_cell.angle_gamma   90.00
#
_symmetry.space_group_name_H-M   'P 1'
#
loop_
_entity.id
_entity.type
_entity.pdbx_description
1 polymer ?
#
loop_
_entity_poly.entity_id
_entity_poly.type
_entity_poly.pdbx_seq_one_letter_code
_entity_poly.pdbx_strand_id
1 'polypeptide(L)'
;IWASLIISGAMAGLAGTLEFTGVLHKIDLGFPSGYGFTAIIVAFLGRLNPIGCLIAGTVLAITYVGGQMAQTSVHIPNSTAGIFQAMMLFFILASDILVRYRVRLVTKAVA
;
A
#
# COMPACT_ATOMS: atom_id res chain seq x y z
N ILE A 1 5.09 -11.49 22.78
CA ILE A 1 5.89 -10.31 22.38
C ILE A 1 7.18 -10.75 21.68
N TRP A 2 8.11 -11.44 22.36
CA TRP A 2 9.33 -11.93 21.71
C TRP A 2 9.07 -12.90 20.55
N ALA A 3 8.22 -13.91 20.75
CA ALA A 3 7.83 -14.85 19.69
C ALA A 3 7.15 -14.16 18.49
N SER A 4 6.25 -13.20 18.74
CA SER A 4 5.60 -12.44 17.68
C SER A 4 6.58 -11.56 16.89
N LEU A 5 7.56 -10.96 17.57
CA LEU A 5 8.62 -10.18 16.91
C LEU A 5 9.50 -11.08 16.02
N ILE A 6 9.92 -12.23 16.54
CA ILE A 6 10.72 -13.21 15.79
C ILE A 6 9.96 -13.72 14.56
N ILE A 7 8.68 -14.08 14.72
CA ILE A 7 7.85 -14.58 13.61
C ILE A 7 7.65 -13.49 12.54
N SER A 8 7.35 -12.24 12.95
CA SER A 8 7.17 -11.14 12.01
C SER A 8 8.46 -10.78 11.27
N GLY A 9 9.61 -10.81 11.96
CA GLY A 9 10.92 -10.58 11.36
C GLY A 9 11.32 -11.68 10.38
N ALA A 10 11.04 -12.94 10.73
CA ALA A 10 11.25 -14.09 9.84
C ALA A 10 10.38 -14.00 8.57
N MET A 11 9.10 -13.61 8.70
CA MET A 11 8.22 -13.41 7.55
C MET A 11 8.66 -12.24 6.67
N ALA A 12 9.08 -11.11 7.25
CA ALA A 12 9.60 -9.97 6.50
C ALA A 12 10.90 -10.33 5.75
N GLY A 13 11.79 -11.10 6.40
CA GLY A 13 13.01 -11.63 5.78
C GLY A 13 12.70 -12.58 4.62
N LEU A 14 11.77 -13.53 4.81
CA LEU A 14 11.34 -14.45 3.75
C LEU A 14 10.76 -13.71 2.55
N ALA A 15 9.88 -12.72 2.78
CA ALA A 15 9.32 -11.91 1.73
C ALA A 15 10.40 -11.20 0.90
N GLY A 16 11.39 -10.60 1.57
CA GLY A 16 12.53 -9.97 0.89
C GLY A 16 13.34 -10.98 0.07
N THR A 17 13.68 -12.14 0.63
CA THR A 17 14.44 -13.16 -0.10
C THR A 17 13.71 -13.68 -1.33
N LEU A 18 12.39 -13.89 -1.25
CA LEU A 18 11.56 -14.35 -2.37
C LEU A 18 11.55 -13.35 -3.53
N GLU A 19 11.55 -12.05 -3.22
CA GLU A 19 11.60 -11.00 -4.22
C GLU A 19 12.93 -10.97 -4.99
N PHE A 20 14.06 -11.09 -4.28
CA PHE A 20 15.40 -11.15 -4.88
C PHE A 20 15.61 -12.41 -5.72
N THR A 21 15.20 -13.58 -5.22
CA THR A 21 15.41 -14.86 -5.92
C THR A 21 14.43 -15.10 -7.06
N GLY A 22 13.28 -14.42 -7.06
CA GLY A 22 12.20 -14.65 -8.02
C GLY A 22 12.23 -13.68 -9.21
N VAL A 23 12.08 -12.38 -8.96
CA VAL A 23 11.74 -11.42 -10.04
C VAL A 23 12.98 -10.77 -10.64
N LEU A 24 13.99 -10.44 -9.83
CA LEU A 24 15.13 -9.66 -10.33
C LEU A 24 16.22 -10.50 -11.01
N HIS A 25 16.35 -11.81 -10.72
CA HIS A 25 17.39 -12.74 -11.26
C HIS A 25 18.85 -12.20 -11.25
N LYS A 26 19.06 -11.04 -10.63
CA LYS A 26 20.28 -10.27 -10.50
C LYS A 26 20.15 -9.53 -9.17
N ILE A 27 21.22 -9.51 -8.38
CA ILE A 27 21.31 -8.63 -7.23
C ILE A 27 21.55 -7.24 -7.80
N ASP A 28 20.49 -6.58 -8.25
CA ASP A 28 20.56 -5.16 -8.57
C ASP A 28 20.67 -4.41 -7.25
N LEU A 29 21.69 -3.55 -7.10
CA LEU A 29 21.91 -2.77 -5.87
C LEU A 29 20.77 -1.78 -5.58
N GLY A 30 19.88 -1.57 -6.55
CA GLY A 30 18.61 -0.90 -6.35
C GLY A 30 17.61 -1.83 -5.66
N PHE A 31 17.66 -1.90 -4.33
CA PHE A 31 16.53 -2.43 -3.55
C PHE A 31 15.28 -1.71 -4.06
N PRO A 32 14.25 -2.41 -4.56
CA PRO A 32 13.13 -1.73 -5.18
C PRO A 32 12.45 -0.86 -4.13
N SER A 33 12.67 0.44 -4.28
CA SER A 33 12.32 1.44 -3.30
C SER A 33 10.84 1.78 -3.45
N GLY A 34 10.07 1.71 -2.36
CA GLY A 34 8.66 2.12 -2.35
C GLY A 34 7.66 1.03 -1.98
N TYR A 35 8.06 -0.24 -1.92
CA TYR A 35 7.17 -1.32 -1.47
C TYR A 35 6.67 -1.15 -0.02
N GLY A 36 7.48 -0.52 0.84
CA GLY A 36 7.03 -0.14 2.18
C GLY A 36 5.88 0.87 2.15
N PHE A 37 5.95 1.87 1.28
CA PHE A 37 4.87 2.84 1.11
C PHE A 37 3.61 2.21 0.52
N THR A 38 3.72 1.22 -0.37
CA THR A 38 2.54 0.53 -0.93
C THR A 38 1.92 -0.35 0.14
N ALA A 39 2.74 -1.01 0.97
CA ALA A 39 2.29 -1.83 2.08
C ALA A 39 1.47 -1.05 3.12
N ILE A 40 1.78 0.23 3.34
CA ILE A 40 0.95 1.11 4.20
C ILE A 40 -0.48 1.19 3.66
N ILE A 41 -0.65 1.41 2.36
CA ILE A 41 -1.97 1.52 1.72
C ILE A 41 -2.74 0.20 1.84
N VAL A 42 -2.08 -0.92 1.57
CA VAL A 42 -2.65 -2.26 1.70
C VAL A 42 -3.14 -2.51 3.14
N ALA A 43 -2.35 -2.11 4.14
CA ALA A 43 -2.70 -2.30 5.55
C ALA A 43 -3.96 -1.52 5.96
N PHE A 44 -4.11 -0.27 5.49
CA PHE A 44 -5.30 0.53 5.73
C PHE A 44 -6.51 -0.01 4.98
N LEU A 45 -6.35 -0.38 3.70
CA LEU A 45 -7.43 -0.96 2.90
C LEU A 45 -7.92 -2.30 3.46
N GLY A 46 -7.03 -3.10 4.04
CA GLY A 46 -7.35 -4.36 4.73
C GLY A 46 -7.91 -4.19 6.15
N ARG A 47 -8.08 -2.95 6.64
CA ARG A 47 -8.59 -2.63 7.98
C ARG A 47 -7.83 -3.31 9.12
N LEU A 48 -6.50 -3.45 8.96
CA LEU A 48 -5.59 -4.16 9.88
C LEU A 48 -5.88 -5.67 10.10
N ASN A 49 -6.77 -6.27 9.30
CA ASN A 49 -7.03 -7.70 9.35
C ASN A 49 -6.13 -8.47 8.36
N PRO A 50 -5.47 -9.57 8.76
CA PRO A 50 -4.51 -10.28 7.90
C PRO A 50 -5.14 -10.81 6.60
N ILE A 51 -6.38 -11.31 6.67
CA ILE A 51 -7.12 -11.78 5.49
C ILE A 51 -7.51 -10.61 4.58
N GLY A 52 -7.87 -9.46 5.17
CA GLY A 52 -8.17 -8.23 4.42
C GLY A 52 -6.96 -7.70 3.68
N CYS A 53 -5.78 -7.75 4.31
CA CYS A 53 -4.51 -7.34 3.69
C CYS A 53 -4.12 -8.21 2.49
N LEU A 54 -4.42 -9.52 2.50
CA LEU A 54 -4.14 -10.41 1.36
C LEU A 54 -4.96 -10.03 0.12
N ILE A 55 -6.27 -9.77 0.32
CA ILE A 55 -7.17 -9.37 -0.77
C ILE A 55 -6.82 -7.96 -1.26
N ALA A 56 -6.65 -7.02 -0.32
CA ALA A 56 -6.25 -5.64 -0.61
C ALA A 56 -4.91 -5.57 -1.36
N GLY A 57 -3.93 -6.40 -0.96
CA GLY A 57 -2.62 -6.50 -1.60
C GLY A 57 -2.72 -6.98 -3.05
N THR A 58 -3.59 -7.95 -3.31
CA THR A 58 -3.83 -8.46 -4.67
C THR A 58 -4.45 -7.39 -5.56
N VAL A 59 -5.48 -6.69 -5.07
CA VAL A 59 -6.13 -5.60 -5.80
C VAL A 59 -5.13 -4.49 -6.11
N LEU A 60 -4.34 -4.07 -5.12
CA LEU A 60 -3.32 -3.04 -5.30
C LEU A 60 -2.21 -3.49 -6.27
N ALA A 61 -1.77 -4.74 -6.22
CA ALA A 61 -0.78 -5.27 -7.15
C ALA A 61 -1.27 -5.20 -8.60
N ILE A 62 -2.53 -5.58 -8.85
CA ILE A 62 -3.15 -5.50 -10.19
C ILE A 62 -3.20 -4.04 -10.66
N THR A 63 -3.65 -3.12 -9.80
CA THR A 63 -3.71 -1.69 -10.14
C THR A 63 -2.33 -1.08 -10.36
N TYR A 64 -1.33 -1.48 -9.56
CA TYR A 64 0.03 -0.97 -9.66
C TYR A 64 0.70 -1.41 -10.97
N VAL A 65 0.62 -2.70 -11.31
CA VAL A 65 1.14 -3.22 -12.58
C VAL A 65 0.39 -2.61 -13.77
N GLY A 66 -0.95 -2.51 -13.70
CA GLY A 66 -1.74 -1.84 -14.72
C GLY A 66 -1.36 -0.35 -14.89
N GLY A 67 -1.10 0.35 -13.79
CA GLY A 67 -0.63 1.73 -13.80
C GLY A 67 0.78 1.90 -14.34
N GLN A 68 1.70 0.94 -14.10
CA GLN A 68 3.02 0.93 -14.73
C GLN A 68 2.92 0.70 -16.24
N MET A 69 2.09 -0.22 -16.71
CA MET A 69 1.87 -0.46 -18.15
C MET A 69 1.32 0.80 -18.86
N ALA A 70 0.43 1.54 -18.19
CA ALA A 70 -0.08 2.81 -18.69
C ALA A 70 1.02 3.90 -18.73
N GLN A 71 1.89 3.96 -17.72
CA GLN A 71 3.00 4.92 -17.68
C GLN A 71 4.05 4.68 -18.77
N THR A 72 4.37 3.40 -19.04
CA THR A 72 5.28 3.01 -20.13
C THR A 72 4.73 3.39 -21.50
N SER A 73 3.40 3.34 -21.68
CA SER A 73 2.74 3.66 -22.95
C SER A 73 2.65 5.17 -23.24
N VAL A 74 2.68 6.01 -22.21
CA VAL A 74 2.53 7.49 -22.33
C VAL A 74 3.87 8.22 -22.14
N HIS A 75 4.99 7.49 -21.97
CA HIS A 75 6.34 8.06 -21.77
C HIS A 75 6.45 9.04 -20.59
N ILE A 76 5.72 8.78 -19.50
CA ILE A 76 5.73 9.65 -18.31
C ILE A 76 6.84 9.20 -17.33
N PRO A 77 7.60 10.12 -16.71
CA PRO A 77 8.64 9.78 -15.74
C PRO A 77 8.13 9.01 -14.53
N ASN A 78 8.95 8.05 -14.03
CA ASN A 78 8.68 7.19 -12.87
C ASN A 78 8.27 7.92 -11.58
N SER A 79 8.61 9.21 -11.44
CA SER A 79 8.19 10.03 -10.29
C SER A 79 6.66 10.16 -10.15
N THR A 80 5.94 9.98 -11.25
CA THR A 80 4.48 10.07 -11.27
C THR A 80 3.82 8.91 -10.52
N ALA A 81 4.43 7.73 -10.51
CA ALA A 81 3.95 6.56 -9.75
C ALA A 81 3.88 6.85 -8.25
N GLY A 82 4.91 7.50 -7.69
CA GLY A 82 4.93 7.87 -6.27
C GLY A 82 3.84 8.88 -5.89
N ILE A 83 3.57 9.85 -6.77
CA ILE A 83 2.49 10.84 -6.57
C ILE A 83 1.13 10.14 -6.62
N PHE A 84 0.90 9.25 -7.60
CA PHE A 84 -0.33 8.46 -7.69
C PHE A 84 -0.58 7.62 -6.44
N GLN A 85 0.48 7.02 -5.91
CA GLN A 85 0.42 6.20 -4.72
C GLN A 85 0.07 7.03 -3.47
N ALA A 86 0.65 8.23 -3.32
CA ALA A 86 0.30 9.17 -2.26
C ALA A 86 -1.15 9.67 -2.39
N MET A 87 -1.60 9.98 -3.61
CA MET A 87 -2.99 10.38 -3.87
C MET A 87 -3.98 9.25 -3.54
N MET A 88 -3.66 8.01 -3.92
CA MET A 88 -4.48 6.84 -3.56
C MET A 88 -4.61 6.69 -2.05
N LEU A 89 -3.49 6.77 -1.31
CA LEU A 89 -3.51 6.74 0.15
C LEU A 89 -4.41 7.84 0.71
N PHE A 90 -4.26 9.07 0.21
CA PHE A 90 -5.05 10.22 0.65
C PHE A 90 -6.55 10.01 0.42
N PHE A 91 -6.96 9.54 -0.76
CA PHE A 91 -8.36 9.25 -1.07
C PHE A 91 -8.93 8.11 -0.23
N ILE A 92 -8.18 7.03 -0.02
CA ILE A 92 -8.60 5.89 0.80
C ILE A 92 -8.77 6.32 2.25
N LEU A 93 -7.80 7.07 2.79
CA LEU A 93 -7.84 7.56 4.16
C LEU A 93 -8.96 8.58 4.36
N ALA A 94 -9.15 9.52 3.43
CA ALA A 94 -10.26 10.47 3.46
C ALA A 94 -11.62 9.75 3.42
N SER A 95 -11.74 8.69 2.61
CA SER A 95 -12.96 7.87 2.55
C SER A 95 -13.19 7.09 3.84
N ASP A 96 -12.15 6.49 4.43
CA ASP A 96 -12.27 5.77 5.71
C ASP A 96 -12.67 6.71 6.86
N ILE A 97 -12.12 7.93 6.88
CA ILE A 97 -12.50 8.99 7.83
C ILE A 97 -13.96 9.39 7.62
N LEU A 98 -14.41 9.62 6.39
CA LEU A 98 -15.80 9.99 6.09
C LEU A 98 -16.81 8.88 6.46
N VAL A 99 -16.41 7.62 6.33
CA VAL A 99 -17.27 6.46 6.66
C VAL A 99 -17.32 6.20 8.17
N ARG A 100 -16.18 6.26 8.89
CA ARG A 100 -16.14 6.09 10.35
C ARG A 100 -16.67 7.29 11.11
N TYR A 101 -16.39 8.49 10.63
CA TYR A 101 -16.81 9.74 11.26
C TYR A 101 -18.08 10.21 10.54
N ARG A 102 -19.24 9.67 10.94
CA ARG A 102 -20.53 10.24 10.52
C ARG A 102 -20.51 11.72 10.88
N VAL A 103 -20.42 12.57 9.87
CA VAL A 103 -20.43 14.02 10.01
C VAL A 103 -21.78 14.41 10.62
N ARG A 104 -21.84 14.47 11.95
CA ARG A 104 -22.99 15.00 12.67
C ARG A 104 -22.85 16.50 12.62
N LEU A 105 -23.52 17.13 11.66
CA LEU A 105 -23.76 18.57 11.64
C LEU A 105 -24.51 18.93 12.93
N VAL A 106 -23.79 19.33 13.96
CA VAL A 106 -24.39 19.89 15.17
C VAL A 106 -24.74 21.33 14.83
N THR A 107 -25.96 21.55 14.33
CA THR A 107 -26.56 22.87 14.31
C THR A 107 -26.65 23.32 15.77
N LYS A 108 -25.79 24.27 16.18
CA LYS A 108 -26.00 25.00 17.43
C LYS A 108 -27.30 25.78 17.27
N ALA A 109 -28.37 25.29 17.90
CA ALA A 109 -29.54 26.11 18.19
C ALA A 109 -29.07 27.22 19.13
N VAL A 110 -28.94 28.43 18.59
CA VAL A 110 -28.75 29.65 19.39
C VAL A 110 -30.15 30.08 19.86
N ALA A 111 -30.25 30.27 21.18
CA ALA A 111 -31.45 30.64 21.93
C ALA A 111 -31.98 32.03 21.59
#